data_AF-A0A803P9I7-F1
#
_entry.id   AF-A0A803P9I7-F1
#
_cell.length_a   1.000
_cell.length_b   1.000
_cell.length_c   1.000
_cell.angle_alpha   90.00
_cell.angle_beta   90.00
_cell.angle_gamma   90.00
#
_symmetry.space_group_name_H-M   'P 1'
#
loop_
_entity.id
_entity.type
_entity.pdbx_description
1 polymer ?
#
loop_
_entity_poly.entity_id
_entity_poly.type
_entity_poly.pdbx_seq_one_letter_code
_entity_poly.pdbx_strand_id
1 'polypeptide(L)'
;METRYGLLRGTLRAPAVGWMMYNMLVSNEKAIESQYKSHVYANPENVTPGIIESRYALTKKEGARYAPAAFLTGLLDPVQSREEFLELFAAMEGKTPVLVVSSKGSPKRSKAEMEALRGTKGVNKFVEVPGALLPQEEYPNLVAEELYRFLQENFESEA
;
A
#
# COMPACT_ATOMS: atom_id res chain seq x y z
N MET A 1 -8.89 -1.91 -20.41
CA MET A 1 -8.78 -1.26 -19.07
C MET A 1 -8.09 0.10 -19.18
N GLU A 2 -7.05 0.23 -20.01
CA GLU A 2 -6.34 1.48 -20.29
C GLU A 2 -7.21 2.69 -20.63
N THR A 3 -8.26 2.54 -21.43
CA THR A 3 -9.11 3.66 -21.85
C THR A 3 -9.90 4.27 -20.69
N ARG A 4 -10.38 3.44 -19.74
CA ARG A 4 -11.11 3.91 -18.55
C ARG A 4 -10.18 4.56 -17.53
N TYR A 5 -9.02 3.95 -17.27
CA TYR A 5 -8.01 4.55 -16.38
C TYR A 5 -7.34 5.76 -17.01
N GLY A 6 -7.17 5.80 -18.33
CA GLY A 6 -6.68 6.96 -19.08
C GLY A 6 -7.64 8.14 -18.98
N LEU A 7 -8.95 7.88 -19.09
CA LEU A 7 -9.98 8.90 -18.89
C LEU A 7 -10.00 9.40 -17.44
N LEU A 8 -9.97 8.50 -16.44
CA LEU A 8 -9.89 8.88 -15.02
C LEU A 8 -8.66 9.73 -14.71
N ARG A 9 -7.50 9.36 -15.26
CA ARG A 9 -6.25 10.14 -15.17
C ARG A 9 -6.40 11.52 -15.78
N GLY A 10 -6.93 11.59 -17.00
CA GLY A 10 -7.17 12.83 -17.72
C GLY A 10 -8.05 13.77 -16.90
N THR A 11 -9.15 13.25 -16.35
CA THR A 11 -10.09 14.00 -15.52
C THR A 11 -9.46 14.49 -14.21
N LEU A 12 -8.69 13.65 -13.50
CA LEU A 12 -8.01 14.06 -12.25
C LEU A 12 -6.89 15.07 -12.47
N ARG A 13 -6.28 15.10 -13.67
CA ARG A 13 -5.22 16.06 -14.04
C ARG A 13 -5.77 17.33 -14.70
N ALA A 14 -7.03 17.34 -15.13
CA ALA A 14 -7.65 18.48 -15.78
C ALA A 14 -7.72 19.69 -14.84
N PRO A 15 -7.43 20.91 -15.33
CA PRO A 15 -7.61 22.12 -14.54
C PRO A 15 -9.08 22.28 -14.15
N ALA A 16 -9.33 22.87 -12.97
CA ALA A 16 -10.64 23.00 -12.31
C ALA A 16 -11.33 21.66 -11.95
N VAL A 17 -11.70 20.82 -12.92
CA VAL A 17 -12.46 19.58 -12.69
C VAL A 17 -11.67 18.58 -11.83
N GLY A 18 -10.39 18.39 -12.14
CA GLY A 18 -9.52 17.52 -11.33
C GLY A 18 -9.31 18.05 -9.92
N TRP A 19 -9.29 19.38 -9.76
CA TRP A 19 -9.15 20.04 -8.46
C TRP A 19 -10.41 19.89 -7.60
N MET A 20 -11.59 20.02 -8.20
CA MET A 20 -12.88 19.77 -7.53
C MET A 20 -13.00 18.31 -7.07
N MET A 21 -12.67 17.36 -7.96
CA MET A 21 -12.69 15.93 -7.64
C MET A 21 -11.68 15.57 -6.54
N TYR A 22 -10.48 16.14 -6.59
CA TYR A 22 -9.47 15.95 -5.56
C TYR A 22 -9.96 16.45 -4.19
N ASN A 23 -10.53 17.65 -4.13
CA ASN A 23 -11.06 18.19 -2.88
C ASN A 23 -12.24 17.39 -2.34
N MET A 24 -13.09 16.86 -3.21
CA MET A 24 -14.26 16.10 -2.79
C MET A 24 -13.92 14.69 -2.29
N LEU A 25 -13.03 13.99 -2.99
CA LEU A 25 -12.79 12.56 -2.78
C LEU A 25 -11.51 12.25 -2.00
N VAL A 26 -10.54 13.17 -1.99
CA VAL A 26 -9.22 12.94 -1.38
C VAL A 26 -8.95 13.93 -0.26
N SER A 27 -9.01 15.24 -0.54
CA SER A 27 -8.84 16.30 0.46
C SER A 27 -10.14 16.56 1.23
N ASN A 28 -10.71 15.51 1.82
CA ASN A 28 -11.95 15.55 2.60
C ASN A 28 -11.84 14.61 3.80
N GLU A 29 -11.97 15.13 5.02
CA GLU A 29 -11.82 14.35 6.26
C GLU A 29 -12.78 13.16 6.35
N LYS A 30 -14.05 13.33 5.95
CA LYS A 30 -15.04 12.24 5.96
C LYS A 30 -14.70 11.16 4.93
N ALA A 31 -14.19 11.55 3.76
CA ALA A 31 -13.74 10.59 2.76
C ALA A 31 -12.52 9.81 3.26
N ILE A 32 -11.54 10.49 3.88
CA ILE A 32 -10.37 9.88 4.52
C ILE A 32 -10.81 8.91 5.61
N GLU A 33 -11.70 9.34 6.51
CA GLU A 33 -12.23 8.51 7.59
C GLU A 33 -12.93 7.26 7.06
N SER A 34 -13.79 7.43 6.04
CA SER A 34 -14.48 6.33 5.40
C SER A 34 -13.52 5.31 4.81
N GLN A 35 -12.47 5.75 4.10
CA GLN A 35 -11.43 4.86 3.57
C GLN A 35 -10.69 4.13 4.69
N TYR A 36 -10.32 4.85 5.76
CA TYR A 36 -9.60 4.27 6.88
C TYR A 36 -10.39 3.17 7.58
N LYS A 37 -11.66 3.42 7.87
CA LYS A 37 -12.55 2.48 8.54
C LYS A 37 -12.95 1.26 7.69
N SER A 38 -12.81 1.33 6.37
CA SER A 38 -13.29 0.28 5.46
C SER A 38 -12.18 -0.55 4.82
N HIS A 39 -11.02 0.02 4.55
CA HIS A 39 -9.96 -0.66 3.80
C HIS A 39 -8.56 -0.52 4.42
N VAL A 40 -8.28 0.59 5.13
CA VAL A 40 -6.92 0.87 5.58
C VAL A 40 -6.60 0.17 6.90
N TYR A 41 -7.50 0.29 7.87
CA TYR A 41 -7.41 -0.39 9.17
C TYR A 41 -8.37 -1.56 9.20
N ALA A 42 -8.00 -2.61 9.94
CA ALA A 42 -8.88 -3.74 10.22
C ALA A 42 -9.92 -3.39 11.29
N ASN A 43 -9.55 -2.60 12.30
CA ASN A 43 -10.47 -2.15 13.34
C ASN A 43 -10.84 -0.66 13.14
N PRO A 44 -12.11 -0.36 12.82
CA PRO A 44 -12.55 1.02 12.62
C PRO A 44 -12.45 1.88 13.89
N GLU A 45 -12.46 1.28 15.08
CA GLU A 45 -12.32 1.99 16.36
C GLU A 45 -10.90 2.54 16.58
N ASN A 46 -9.90 2.02 15.85
CA ASN A 46 -8.53 2.53 15.88
C ASN A 46 -8.37 3.82 15.05
N VAL A 47 -9.38 4.21 14.27
CA VAL A 47 -9.36 5.41 13.43
C VAL A 47 -9.71 6.64 14.26
N THR A 48 -8.68 7.32 14.76
CA THR A 48 -8.83 8.49 15.63
C THR A 48 -8.93 9.81 14.86
N PRO A 49 -9.48 10.89 15.46
CA PRO A 49 -9.46 12.22 14.85
C PRO A 49 -8.05 12.72 14.49
N GLY A 50 -7.06 12.45 15.33
CA GLY A 50 -5.67 12.83 15.06
C GLY A 50 -5.07 12.09 13.86
N ILE A 51 -5.51 10.84 13.62
CA ILE A 51 -5.15 10.14 12.37
C ILE A 51 -5.72 10.90 11.18
N ILE A 52 -7.01 11.23 11.19
CA ILE A 52 -7.68 11.92 10.08
C ILE A 52 -7.06 13.29 9.82
N GLU A 53 -6.83 14.08 10.85
CA GLU A 53 -6.21 15.41 10.75
C GLU A 53 -4.82 15.33 10.09
N SER A 54 -3.98 14.38 10.54
CA SER A 54 -2.65 14.17 9.96
C SER A 54 -2.72 13.82 8.47
N ARG A 55 -3.65 12.96 8.05
CA ARG A 55 -3.80 12.56 6.63
C ARG A 55 -4.39 13.70 5.82
N TYR A 56 -5.33 14.46 6.39
CA TYR A 56 -5.89 15.65 5.76
C TYR A 56 -4.81 16.70 5.50
N ALA A 57 -3.90 16.93 6.46
CA ALA A 57 -2.78 17.86 6.30
C ALA A 57 -1.85 17.48 5.14
N LEU A 58 -1.64 16.18 4.87
CA LEU A 58 -0.88 15.73 3.71
C LEU A 58 -1.53 16.11 2.38
N THR A 59 -2.87 16.15 2.32
CA THR A 59 -3.60 16.55 1.11
C THR A 59 -3.45 18.04 0.78
N LYS A 60 -2.91 18.85 1.70
CA LYS A 60 -2.66 20.28 1.51
C LYS A 60 -1.25 20.59 1.02
N LYS A 61 -0.36 19.60 0.97
CA LYS A 61 1.02 19.80 0.49
C LYS A 61 1.04 20.15 -1.00
N GLU A 62 2.04 20.93 -1.39
CA GLU A 62 2.26 21.25 -2.79
C GLU A 62 2.44 19.97 -3.61
N GLY A 63 1.73 19.87 -4.74
CA GLY A 63 1.76 18.68 -5.60
C GLY A 63 0.98 17.46 -5.10
N ALA A 64 0.36 17.50 -3.90
CA ALA A 64 -0.31 16.34 -3.29
C ALA A 64 -1.43 15.73 -4.16
N ARG A 65 -2.00 16.49 -5.11
CA ARG A 65 -3.06 16.02 -6.00
C ARG A 65 -2.63 14.97 -7.02
N TYR A 66 -1.34 14.88 -7.35
CA TYR A 66 -0.89 14.03 -8.45
C TYR A 66 -0.69 12.57 -8.02
N ALA A 67 -0.23 12.33 -6.79
CA ALA A 67 0.07 11.00 -6.31
C ALA A 67 -1.16 10.07 -6.24
N PRO A 68 -2.32 10.49 -5.70
CA PRO A 68 -3.52 9.63 -5.66
C PRO A 68 -4.03 9.25 -7.04
N ALA A 69 -3.97 10.17 -8.00
CA ALA A 69 -4.35 9.89 -9.38
C ALA A 69 -3.41 8.86 -10.02
N ALA A 70 -2.10 8.98 -9.79
CA ALA A 70 -1.13 8.01 -10.29
C ALA A 70 -1.31 6.63 -9.64
N PHE A 71 -1.49 6.61 -8.31
CA PHE A 71 -1.75 5.39 -7.53
C PHE A 71 -3.00 4.64 -8.00
N LEU A 72 -4.14 5.33 -8.11
CA LEU A 72 -5.42 4.72 -8.52
C LEU A 72 -5.41 4.15 -9.94
N THR A 73 -4.46 4.56 -10.76
CA THR A 73 -4.43 4.25 -12.19
C THR A 73 -3.23 3.41 -12.59
N GLY A 74 -2.47 2.91 -11.61
CA GLY A 74 -1.29 2.06 -11.83
C GLY A 74 -0.11 2.77 -12.47
N LEU A 75 -0.09 4.10 -12.51
CA LEU A 75 1.04 4.86 -13.07
C LEU A 75 2.29 4.81 -12.19
N LEU A 76 2.16 4.34 -10.95
CA LEU A 76 3.28 4.07 -10.06
C LEU A 76 3.78 2.63 -10.18
N ASP A 77 3.06 1.76 -10.88
CA ASP A 77 3.42 0.36 -11.01
C ASP A 77 4.56 0.24 -12.03
N PRO A 78 5.69 -0.40 -11.68
CA PRO A 78 6.85 -0.51 -12.58
C PRO A 78 6.62 -1.51 -13.72
N VAL A 79 5.52 -2.29 -13.66
CA VAL A 79 5.21 -3.43 -14.52
C VAL A 79 3.71 -3.47 -14.80
N GLN A 80 3.30 -4.15 -15.87
CA GLN A 80 1.91 -4.18 -16.32
C GLN A 80 1.21 -5.53 -16.08
N SER A 81 1.97 -6.55 -15.69
CA SER A 81 1.46 -7.89 -15.43
C SER A 81 1.98 -8.45 -14.11
N ARG A 82 1.27 -9.45 -13.58
CA ARG A 82 1.70 -10.15 -12.37
C ARG A 82 2.97 -10.96 -12.64
N GLU A 83 3.10 -11.50 -13.84
CA GLU A 83 4.26 -12.26 -14.28
C GLU A 83 5.52 -11.40 -14.22
N GLU A 84 5.49 -10.20 -14.82
CA GLU A 84 6.59 -9.22 -14.73
C GLU A 84 6.85 -8.80 -13.28
N PHE A 85 5.81 -8.65 -12.46
CA PHE A 85 5.96 -8.34 -11.03
C PHE A 85 6.72 -9.44 -10.29
N LEU A 86 6.38 -10.71 -10.51
CA LEU A 86 7.07 -11.84 -9.87
C LEU A 86 8.52 -11.98 -10.36
N GLU A 87 8.79 -11.65 -11.62
CA GLU A 87 10.16 -11.64 -12.18
C GLU A 87 11.07 -10.64 -11.45
N LEU A 88 10.56 -9.49 -11.00
CA LEU A 88 11.33 -8.55 -10.18
C LEU A 88 11.85 -9.20 -8.89
N PHE A 89 11.01 -9.98 -8.21
CA PHE A 89 11.42 -10.69 -7.00
C PHE A 89 12.34 -11.86 -7.29
N ALA A 90 12.07 -12.63 -8.35
CA ALA A 90 12.94 -13.71 -8.78
C ALA A 90 14.37 -13.20 -9.08
N ALA A 91 14.50 -12.00 -9.63
CA ALA A 91 15.79 -11.36 -9.89
C ALA A 91 16.58 -10.96 -8.63
N MET A 92 15.93 -10.92 -7.46
CA MET A 92 16.54 -10.61 -6.15
C MET A 92 17.12 -11.83 -5.45
N GLU A 93 16.82 -13.05 -5.94
CA GLU A 93 17.31 -14.28 -5.32
C GLU A 93 18.84 -14.27 -5.17
N GLY A 94 19.30 -14.58 -3.97
CA GLY A 94 20.72 -14.61 -3.61
C GLY A 94 21.41 -13.24 -3.55
N LYS A 95 20.71 -12.14 -3.91
CA LYS A 95 21.28 -10.78 -3.89
C LYS A 95 20.84 -9.99 -2.66
N THR A 96 19.59 -10.13 -2.26
CA THR A 96 19.04 -9.40 -1.12
C THR A 96 17.93 -10.22 -0.49
N PRO A 97 17.99 -10.51 0.82
CA PRO A 97 16.90 -11.16 1.52
C PRO A 97 15.61 -10.34 1.44
N VAL A 98 14.50 -10.98 1.07
CA VAL A 98 13.18 -10.34 0.98
C VAL A 98 12.19 -10.95 1.98
N LEU A 99 11.62 -10.09 2.81
CA LEU A 99 10.45 -10.38 3.64
C LEU A 99 9.22 -9.74 3.00
N VAL A 100 8.17 -10.55 2.81
CA VAL A 100 6.84 -10.07 2.45
C VAL A 100 5.92 -10.20 3.66
N VAL A 101 5.35 -9.06 4.08
CA VAL A 101 4.34 -9.00 5.15
C VAL A 101 2.98 -8.75 4.51
N SER A 102 2.13 -9.77 4.44
CA SER A 102 0.73 -9.62 4.06
C SER A 102 -0.15 -9.47 5.30
N SER A 103 -1.40 -9.08 5.10
CA SER A 103 -2.35 -8.93 6.21
C SER A 103 -3.67 -9.65 5.95
N LYS A 104 -4.27 -10.12 7.05
CA LYS A 104 -5.51 -10.92 7.02
C LYS A 104 -6.66 -10.19 6.33
N GLY A 105 -6.86 -8.92 6.68
CA GLY A 105 -7.96 -8.07 6.25
C GLY A 105 -7.68 -7.24 4.99
N SER A 106 -6.58 -7.48 4.28
CA SER A 106 -6.29 -6.76 3.03
C SER A 106 -7.42 -6.91 1.99
N PRO A 107 -7.77 -5.85 1.24
CA PRO A 107 -8.71 -5.92 0.14
C PRO A 107 -8.34 -7.00 -0.88
N LYS A 108 -9.34 -7.74 -1.39
CA LYS A 108 -9.14 -8.95 -2.20
C LYS A 108 -8.14 -8.80 -3.35
N ARG A 109 -8.15 -7.67 -4.07
CA ARG A 109 -7.24 -7.44 -5.20
C ARG A 109 -5.80 -7.27 -4.74
N SER A 110 -5.55 -6.37 -3.79
CA SER A 110 -4.22 -6.16 -3.21
C SER A 110 -3.70 -7.43 -2.55
N LYS A 111 -4.56 -8.16 -1.82
CA LYS A 111 -4.21 -9.45 -1.22
C LYS A 111 -3.80 -10.48 -2.26
N ALA A 112 -4.47 -10.54 -3.42
CA ALA A 112 -4.11 -11.49 -4.47
C ALA A 112 -2.71 -11.22 -5.06
N GLU A 113 -2.30 -9.95 -5.19
CA GLU A 113 -0.92 -9.63 -5.62
C GLU A 113 0.11 -9.99 -4.54
N MET A 114 -0.18 -9.71 -3.26
CA MET A 114 0.70 -10.11 -2.17
C MET A 114 0.84 -11.63 -2.09
N GLU A 115 -0.28 -12.36 -2.05
CA GLU A 115 -0.27 -13.83 -1.96
C GLU A 115 0.42 -14.52 -3.15
N ALA A 116 0.48 -13.87 -4.31
CA ALA A 116 1.24 -14.38 -5.45
C ALA A 116 2.75 -14.49 -5.16
N LEU A 117 3.28 -13.71 -4.20
CA LEU A 117 4.67 -13.77 -3.75
C LEU A 117 4.94 -14.90 -2.73
N ARG A 118 3.90 -15.62 -2.29
CA ARG A 118 4.07 -16.70 -1.31
C ARG A 118 4.82 -17.86 -1.95
N GLY A 119 6.01 -18.16 -1.44
CA GLY A 119 6.85 -19.27 -1.90
C GLY A 119 7.46 -19.02 -3.29
N THR A 120 7.44 -17.79 -3.79
CA THR A 120 8.09 -17.46 -5.06
C THR A 120 9.59 -17.33 -4.91
N LYS A 121 10.29 -17.58 -6.00
CA LYS A 121 11.72 -17.37 -6.12
C LYS A 121 12.12 -15.96 -5.68
N GLY A 122 13.19 -15.85 -4.89
CA GLY A 122 13.70 -14.57 -4.37
C GLY A 122 12.92 -13.96 -3.20
N VAL A 123 11.86 -14.61 -2.71
CA VAL A 123 11.21 -14.25 -1.44
C VAL A 123 11.67 -15.23 -0.37
N ASN A 124 12.38 -14.72 0.64
CA ASN A 124 12.96 -15.54 1.72
C ASN A 124 11.93 -15.90 2.78
N LYS A 125 11.06 -14.95 3.12
CA LYS A 125 10.05 -15.13 4.16
C LYS A 125 8.76 -14.45 3.76
N PHE A 126 7.67 -15.15 3.95
CA PHE A 126 6.32 -14.63 3.77
C PHE A 126 5.56 -14.84 5.08
N VAL A 127 5.02 -13.76 5.64
CA VAL A 127 4.21 -13.82 6.87
C VAL A 127 2.88 -13.11 6.66
N GLU A 128 1.84 -13.58 7.37
CA GLU A 128 0.53 -12.93 7.40
C GLU A 128 0.25 -12.42 8.81
N VAL A 129 0.08 -11.11 8.96
CA VAL A 129 -0.19 -10.44 10.25
C VAL A 129 -1.66 -9.97 10.35
N PRO A 130 -2.16 -9.67 11.57
CA PRO A 130 -3.40 -8.91 11.72
C PRO A 130 -3.33 -7.54 11.03
N GLY A 131 -4.48 -7.00 10.63
CA GLY A 131 -4.58 -5.69 9.95
C GLY A 131 -5.14 -5.76 8.53
N ALA A 132 -5.18 -4.59 7.89
CA ALA A 132 -5.61 -4.40 6.51
C ALA A 132 -4.48 -3.75 5.69
N LEU A 133 -4.64 -2.58 5.06
CA LEU A 133 -3.60 -2.02 4.20
C LEU A 133 -2.39 -1.42 4.95
N LEU A 134 -2.56 -0.98 6.20
CA LEU A 134 -1.46 -0.41 7.01
C LEU A 134 -1.25 -1.17 8.33
N PRO A 135 -0.92 -2.48 8.29
CA PRO A 135 -0.70 -3.26 9.51
C PRO A 135 0.47 -2.72 10.35
N GLN A 136 1.47 -2.10 9.73
CA GLN A 136 2.59 -1.45 10.43
C GLN A 136 2.17 -0.22 11.24
N GLU A 137 1.05 0.40 10.90
CA GLU A 137 0.53 1.56 11.60
C GLU A 137 -0.45 1.13 12.71
N GLU A 138 -1.29 0.14 12.42
CA GLU A 138 -2.32 -0.35 13.34
C GLU A 138 -1.79 -1.37 14.37
N TYR A 139 -0.88 -2.25 13.95
CA TYR A 139 -0.27 -3.30 14.76
C TYR A 139 1.27 -3.23 14.71
N PRO A 140 1.88 -2.08 15.08
CA PRO A 140 3.30 -1.81 14.87
C PRO A 140 4.20 -2.85 15.53
N ASN A 141 3.89 -3.29 16.75
CA ASN A 141 4.71 -4.27 17.47
C ASN A 141 4.78 -5.62 16.75
N LEU A 142 3.65 -6.11 16.23
CA LEU A 142 3.62 -7.39 15.51
C LEU A 142 4.43 -7.33 14.23
N VAL A 143 4.32 -6.22 13.48
CA VAL A 143 5.13 -6.02 12.26
C VAL A 143 6.61 -5.87 12.61
N ALA A 144 6.93 -5.11 13.66
CA ALA A 144 8.30 -4.91 14.11
C ALA A 144 8.95 -6.22 14.58
N GLU A 145 8.22 -7.09 15.27
CA GLU A 145 8.72 -8.40 15.68
C GLU A 145 9.04 -9.32 14.50
N GLU A 146 8.20 -9.33 13.46
CA GLU A 146 8.45 -10.11 12.24
C GLU A 146 9.67 -9.57 11.47
N LEU A 147 9.79 -8.24 11.38
CA LEU A 147 10.97 -7.59 10.80
C LEU A 147 12.23 -7.91 11.59
N TYR A 148 12.17 -7.81 12.92
CA TYR A 148 13.30 -8.09 13.80
C TYR A 148 13.76 -9.54 13.65
N ARG A 149 12.85 -10.51 13.77
CA ARG A 149 13.17 -11.95 13.60
C ARG A 149 13.78 -12.22 12.21
N PHE A 150 13.22 -11.64 11.16
CA PHE A 150 13.76 -11.77 9.82
C PHE A 150 15.19 -11.24 9.70
N LEU A 151 15.48 -10.07 10.32
CA LEU A 151 16.82 -9.51 10.32
C LEU A 151 17.82 -10.40 11.07
N GLN A 152 17.43 -10.94 12.23
CA GLN A 152 18.27 -11.87 12.98
C GLN A 152 18.58 -13.13 12.15
N GLU A 153 17.56 -13.74 11.54
CA GLU A 153 17.69 -14.96 10.72
C GLU A 153 18.59 -14.79 9.49
N ASN A 154 18.74 -13.56 8.95
CA ASN A 154 19.40 -13.34 7.66
C ASN A 154 20.69 -12.50 7.73
N PHE A 155 20.94 -11.78 8.82
CA PHE A 155 22.08 -10.84 8.91
C PHE A 155 22.85 -10.92 10.22
N GLU A 156 22.27 -11.45 11.30
CA GLU A 156 23.01 -11.72 12.51
C GLU A 156 23.56 -13.15 12.39
N SER A 157 24.84 -13.28 12.02
CA SER A 157 25.56 -14.55 12.17
C SER A 157 25.50 -14.95 13.65
N GLU A 158 25.22 -16.23 13.95
CA GLU A 158 25.51 -16.79 15.27
C GLU A 158 26.92 -16.33 15.69
N ALA A 159 26.99 -15.47 16.70
CA ALA A 159 28.22 -14.96 17.27
C ALA A 159 28.94 -16.06 18.06
#